data_AF-A0AAW6J0Y8-F1
#
_entry.id   AF-A0AAW6J0Y8-F1
#
_cell.length_a   1.000
_cell.length_b   1.000
_cell.length_c   1.000
_cell.angle_alpha   90.00
_cell.angle_beta   90.00
_cell.angle_gamma   90.00
#
_symmetry.space_group_name_H-M   'P 1'
#
loop_
_entity.id
_entity.type
_entity.pdbx_description
1 polymer ?
#
loop_
_entity_poly.entity_id
_entity_poly.type
_entity_poly.pdbx_seq_one_letter_code
_entity_poly.pdbx_strand_id
1 'polypeptide(L)'
;MPKFYLQILVLLATFSGAVHAQQQEAEPDIYNQCVEQTIQALQLVSINNSVVEICSERAKHLDEKKIVSLLDQIRVQSQQDKQPERYQAILKSQHLWKAYVEQECENAGQYVGSPMYAFCPMQQYAERVVQLQQYVH
;
A
#
# COMPACT_ATOMS: atom_id res chain seq x y z
N MET A 1 -23.26 21.44 56.64
CA MET A 1 -22.43 22.35 55.80
C MET A 1 -20.98 22.11 56.18
N PRO A 2 -19.99 22.04 55.26
CA PRO A 2 -20.03 22.07 53.80
C PRO A 2 -19.56 20.75 53.15
N LYS A 3 -19.73 20.69 51.82
CA LYS A 3 -19.59 19.54 50.92
C LYS A 3 -18.11 19.22 50.65
N PHE A 4 -17.69 17.98 50.92
CA PHE A 4 -16.38 17.41 50.55
C PHE A 4 -16.34 16.98 49.06
N TYR A 5 -16.65 17.89 48.14
CA TYR A 5 -16.60 17.59 46.69
C TYR A 5 -16.18 18.82 45.90
N LEU A 6 -14.90 19.16 45.98
CA LEU A 6 -14.11 20.05 45.11
C LEU A 6 -12.78 20.15 45.86
N GLN A 7 -11.62 19.69 45.42
CA GLN A 7 -11.01 19.76 44.10
C GLN A 7 -9.94 18.65 44.04
N ILE A 8 -10.23 17.49 43.45
CA ILE A 8 -9.19 16.61 42.88
C ILE A 8 -9.20 16.90 41.39
N LEU A 9 -8.59 18.01 41.02
CA LEU A 9 -8.32 18.36 39.63
C LEU A 9 -6.96 19.03 39.64
N VAL A 10 -6.15 18.67 38.65
CA VAL A 10 -4.78 19.14 38.39
C VAL A 10 -3.69 18.27 39.02
N LEU A 11 -3.39 17.15 38.34
CA LEU A 11 -2.02 16.65 38.13
C LEU A 11 -2.03 15.59 37.01
N LEU A 12 -2.38 16.02 35.81
CA LEU A 12 -2.12 15.31 34.55
C LEU A 12 -1.41 16.31 33.62
N ALA A 13 -0.20 16.71 34.02
CA ALA A 13 0.68 17.52 33.20
C ALA A 13 1.69 16.60 32.50
N THR A 14 1.47 16.46 31.19
CA THR A 14 2.49 16.43 30.14
C THR A 14 3.53 15.32 30.17
N PHE A 15 3.16 14.15 29.65
CA PHE A 15 4.08 13.36 28.82
C PHE A 15 3.91 13.79 27.36
N SER A 16 4.42 14.98 27.02
CA SER A 16 4.62 15.38 25.63
C SER A 16 5.91 14.74 25.14
N GLY A 17 5.91 13.41 24.98
CA GLY A 17 6.92 12.77 24.17
C GLY A 17 6.77 13.29 22.75
N ALA A 18 7.74 14.05 22.27
CA ALA A 18 7.83 14.39 20.85
C ALA A 18 8.10 13.09 20.10
N VAL A 19 7.04 12.37 19.74
CA VAL A 19 7.08 11.28 18.77
C VAL A 19 7.51 11.94 17.46
N HIS A 20 8.81 11.91 17.17
CA HIS A 20 9.28 12.23 15.83
C HIS A 20 8.80 11.07 14.96
N ALA A 21 7.74 11.30 14.19
CA ALA A 21 7.46 10.47 13.02
C ALA A 21 8.70 10.60 12.14
N GLN A 22 9.56 9.59 12.16
CA GLN A 22 10.67 9.51 11.24
C GLN A 22 10.03 9.43 9.87
N GLN A 23 10.07 10.54 9.14
CA GLN A 23 9.54 10.66 7.81
C GLN A 23 10.43 9.76 6.95
N GLN A 24 10.01 8.51 6.80
CA GLN A 24 10.62 7.56 5.89
C GLN A 24 10.63 8.27 4.54
N GLU A 25 11.82 8.46 3.95
CA GLU A 25 11.93 9.01 2.61
C GLU A 25 10.95 8.25 1.73
N ALA A 26 9.93 8.95 1.23
CA ALA A 26 8.91 8.32 0.43
C ALA A 26 9.62 7.71 -0.78
N GLU A 27 9.48 6.40 -0.96
CA GLU A 27 9.94 5.75 -2.17
C GLU A 27 9.43 6.56 -3.37
N PRO A 28 10.28 6.88 -4.36
CA PRO A 28 9.86 7.68 -5.51
C PRO A 28 8.56 7.14 -6.11
N ASP A 29 7.56 8.02 -6.21
CA ASP A 29 6.26 7.67 -6.77
C ASP A 29 6.41 7.42 -8.28
N ILE A 30 6.58 6.14 -8.64
CA ILE A 30 6.78 5.68 -10.02
C ILE A 30 5.62 6.10 -10.92
N TYR A 31 4.40 6.13 -10.39
CA TYR A 31 3.24 6.56 -11.17
C TYR A 31 3.38 8.03 -11.55
N ASN A 32 3.63 8.92 -10.58
CA ASN A 32 3.79 10.35 -10.85
C ASN A 32 4.95 10.63 -11.80
N GLN A 33 6.09 9.96 -11.61
CA GLN A 33 7.23 10.08 -12.54
C GLN A 33 6.87 9.65 -13.96
N CYS A 34 6.13 8.54 -14.10
CA CYS A 34 5.67 8.09 -15.41
C CYS A 34 4.71 9.08 -16.06
N VAL A 35 3.80 9.67 -15.28
CA VAL A 35 2.83 10.68 -15.76
C VAL A 35 3.57 11.90 -16.30
N GLU A 36 4.48 12.46 -15.51
CA GLU A 36 5.29 13.63 -15.91
C GLU A 36 6.08 13.35 -17.19
N GLN A 37 6.78 12.21 -17.23
CA GLN A 37 7.59 11.81 -18.39
C GLN A 37 6.73 11.62 -19.64
N THR A 38 5.55 11.02 -19.50
CA THR A 38 4.67 10.72 -20.63
C THR A 38 4.01 11.99 -21.17
N ILE A 39 3.55 12.89 -20.29
CA ILE A 39 3.02 14.21 -20.68
C ILE A 39 4.08 15.00 -21.45
N GLN A 40 5.32 15.03 -20.94
CA GLN A 40 6.41 15.73 -21.59
C GLN A 40 6.79 15.10 -22.94
N ALA A 41 6.96 13.78 -22.99
CA ALA A 41 7.38 13.08 -24.20
C ALA A 41 6.36 13.17 -25.34
N LEU A 42 5.06 13.16 -25.00
CA LEU A 42 3.97 13.21 -25.96
C LEU A 42 3.41 14.63 -26.18
N GLN A 43 4.00 15.65 -25.54
CA GLN A 43 3.57 17.05 -25.60
C GLN A 43 2.08 17.24 -25.29
N LEU A 44 1.58 16.51 -24.29
CA LEU A 44 0.19 16.60 -23.87
C LEU A 44 -0.02 17.85 -23.00
N VAL A 45 -1.21 18.45 -23.09
CA VAL A 45 -1.57 19.61 -22.26
C VAL A 45 -1.77 19.19 -20.80
N SER A 46 -2.30 17.99 -20.58
CA SER A 46 -2.57 17.43 -19.27
C SER A 46 -2.64 15.90 -19.33
N ILE A 47 -2.75 15.28 -18.16
CA ILE A 47 -3.06 13.86 -18.05
C ILE A 47 -4.40 13.53 -18.73
N ASN A 48 -4.49 12.33 -19.30
CA ASN A 48 -5.72 11.75 -19.86
C ASN A 48 -5.79 10.25 -19.51
N ASN A 49 -6.90 9.59 -19.85
CA ASN A 49 -7.13 8.19 -19.51
C ASN A 49 -6.04 7.24 -20.01
N SER A 50 -5.49 7.46 -21.20
CA SER A 50 -4.40 6.64 -21.74
C SER A 50 -3.10 6.81 -20.95
N VAL A 51 -2.77 8.03 -20.52
CA VAL A 51 -1.62 8.26 -19.63
C VAL A 51 -1.82 7.56 -18.29
N VAL A 52 -3.02 7.65 -17.70
CA VAL A 52 -3.33 6.95 -16.45
C VAL A 52 -3.18 5.45 -16.63
N GLU A 53 -3.70 4.87 -17.70
CA GLU A 53 -3.62 3.42 -17.99
C GLU A 53 -2.16 2.95 -18.11
N ILE A 54 -1.35 3.61 -18.96
CA ILE A 54 0.06 3.26 -19.18
C ILE A 54 0.83 3.31 -17.87
N CYS A 55 0.67 4.39 -17.10
CA CYS A 55 1.43 4.57 -15.88
C CYS A 55 0.93 3.70 -14.73
N SER A 56 -0.35 3.38 -14.69
CA SER A 56 -0.91 2.45 -13.70
C SER A 56 -0.41 1.03 -13.93
N GLU A 57 -0.44 0.54 -15.18
CA GLU A 57 0.10 -0.79 -15.51
C GLU A 57 1.61 -0.88 -15.25
N ARG A 58 2.36 0.18 -15.56
CA ARG A 58 3.79 0.24 -15.24
C ARG A 58 4.05 0.12 -13.74
N ALA A 59 3.37 0.92 -12.93
CA ALA A 59 3.54 0.91 -11.47
C ALA A 59 3.11 -0.45 -10.88
N LYS A 60 1.92 -0.94 -11.23
CA LYS A 60 1.42 -2.27 -10.84
C LYS A 60 2.41 -3.39 -11.15
N HIS A 61 3.02 -3.39 -12.34
CA HIS A 61 3.98 -4.42 -12.73
C HIS A 61 5.26 -4.41 -11.88
N LEU A 62 5.71 -3.24 -11.43
CA LEU A 62 6.83 -3.16 -10.49
C LEU A 62 6.43 -3.66 -9.11
N ASP A 63 5.25 -3.31 -8.63
CA ASP A 63 4.76 -3.79 -7.34
C ASP A 63 4.48 -5.30 -7.35
N GLU A 64 4.07 -5.88 -8.48
CA GLU A 64 3.98 -7.33 -8.65
C GLU A 64 5.35 -8.01 -8.43
N LYS A 65 6.42 -7.44 -8.99
CA LYS A 65 7.79 -7.93 -8.76
C LYS A 65 8.21 -7.80 -7.30
N LYS A 66 7.87 -6.68 -6.65
CA LYS A 66 8.13 -6.49 -5.20
C LYS A 66 7.38 -7.52 -4.37
N ILE A 67 6.11 -7.77 -4.65
CA ILE A 67 5.30 -8.80 -3.98
C ILE A 67 5.97 -10.17 -4.08
N VAL A 68 6.40 -10.58 -5.28
CA VAL A 68 7.10 -11.87 -5.47
C VAL A 68 8.39 -11.92 -4.65
N SER A 69 9.19 -10.85 -4.65
CA SER A 69 10.41 -10.79 -3.85
C SER A 69 10.15 -10.87 -2.35
N LEU A 70 9.13 -10.16 -1.84
CA LEU A 70 8.75 -10.19 -0.43
C LEU A 70 8.26 -11.58 -0.02
N LEU A 71 7.46 -12.25 -0.86
CA LEU A 71 7.03 -13.63 -0.59
C LEU A 71 8.21 -14.60 -0.53
N ASP A 72 9.24 -14.41 -1.36
CA ASP A 72 10.45 -15.22 -1.29
C ASP A 72 11.26 -14.98 -0.01
N GLN A 73 11.37 -13.72 0.44
CA GLN A 73 11.99 -13.38 1.73
C GLN A 73 11.23 -14.03 2.89
N ILE A 74 9.90 -13.90 2.91
CA ILE A 74 9.01 -14.53 3.89
C ILE A 74 9.21 -16.05 3.91
N ARG A 75 9.35 -16.68 2.74
CA ARG A 75 9.63 -18.11 2.62
C ARG A 75 10.95 -18.49 3.29
N VAL A 76 12.02 -17.75 3.02
CA VAL A 76 13.35 -18.00 3.59
C VAL A 76 13.34 -17.82 5.11
N GLN A 77 12.78 -16.72 5.62
CA GLN A 77 12.66 -16.46 7.07
C GLN A 77 11.84 -17.55 7.76
N SER A 78 10.71 -17.95 7.17
CA SER A 78 9.86 -19.01 7.73
C SER A 78 10.61 -20.36 7.81
N GLN A 79 11.53 -20.64 6.89
CA GLN A 79 12.39 -21.83 6.96
C GLN A 79 13.44 -21.71 8.07
N GLN A 80 14.09 -20.54 8.20
CA GLN A 80 15.10 -20.26 9.22
C GLN A 80 14.50 -20.35 10.65
N ASP A 81 13.30 -19.82 10.82
CA ASP A 81 12.55 -19.81 12.08
C ASP A 81 11.86 -21.15 12.39
N LYS A 82 11.96 -22.14 11.48
CA LYS A 82 11.30 -23.45 11.58
C LYS A 82 9.77 -23.35 11.70
N GLN A 83 9.16 -22.38 11.00
CA GLN A 83 7.71 -22.14 10.93
C GLN A 83 7.20 -22.25 9.48
N PRO A 84 7.31 -23.43 8.82
CA PRO A 84 6.93 -23.58 7.40
C PRO A 84 5.45 -23.25 7.12
N GLU A 85 4.56 -23.42 8.10
CA GLU A 85 3.13 -23.09 8.00
C GLU A 85 2.85 -21.60 7.82
N ARG A 86 3.72 -20.73 8.33
CA ARG A 86 3.61 -19.28 8.18
C ARG A 86 3.62 -18.86 6.71
N TYR A 87 4.62 -19.35 5.96
CA TYR A 87 4.71 -19.10 4.53
C TYR A 87 3.50 -19.65 3.77
N GLN A 88 3.05 -20.87 4.10
CA GLN A 88 1.88 -21.47 3.45
C GLN A 88 0.59 -20.67 3.69
N ALA A 89 0.39 -20.16 4.91
CA ALA A 89 -0.76 -19.32 5.23
C ALA A 89 -0.72 -17.98 4.46
N ILE A 90 0.44 -17.34 4.40
CA ILE A 90 0.63 -16.07 3.66
C ILE A 90 0.44 -16.29 2.16
N LEU A 91 0.98 -17.37 1.60
CA LEU A 91 0.83 -17.70 0.18
C LEU A 91 -0.64 -17.98 -0.18
N LYS A 92 -1.37 -18.72 0.68
CA LYS A 92 -2.82 -18.90 0.52
C LYS A 92 -3.57 -17.57 0.54
N SER A 93 -3.24 -16.68 1.48
CA SER A 93 -3.81 -15.33 1.53
C SER A 93 -3.49 -14.52 0.28
N GLN A 94 -2.28 -14.63 -0.28
CA GLN A 94 -1.90 -13.95 -1.53
C GLN A 94 -2.78 -14.36 -2.70
N HIS A 95 -3.05 -15.65 -2.88
CA HIS A 95 -3.90 -16.14 -3.96
C HIS A 95 -5.34 -15.65 -3.83
N LEU A 96 -5.89 -15.70 -2.62
CA LEU A 96 -7.24 -15.21 -2.34
C LEU A 96 -7.35 -13.69 -2.55
N TRP A 97 -6.35 -12.94 -2.08
CA TRP A 97 -6.27 -11.50 -2.25
C TRP A 97 -6.22 -11.12 -3.74
N LYS A 98 -5.44 -11.82 -4.55
CA LYS A 98 -5.36 -11.55 -6.00
C LYS A 98 -6.73 -11.70 -6.67
N ALA A 99 -7.45 -12.80 -6.40
CA ALA A 99 -8.78 -13.02 -6.96
C ALA A 99 -9.80 -11.97 -6.48
N TYR A 100 -9.70 -11.56 -5.22
CA TYR A 100 -10.51 -10.47 -4.67
C TYR A 100 -10.25 -9.15 -5.40
N VAL A 101 -8.99 -8.74 -5.56
CA VAL A 101 -8.62 -7.50 -6.26
C VAL A 101 -9.04 -7.53 -7.72
N GLU A 102 -8.86 -8.65 -8.42
CA GLU A 102 -9.31 -8.80 -9.81
C GLU A 102 -10.82 -8.55 -9.93
N GLN A 103 -11.62 -9.17 -9.06
CA GLN A 103 -13.07 -9.01 -9.07
C GLN A 103 -13.52 -7.59 -8.66
N GLU A 104 -12.95 -7.04 -7.60
CA GLU A 104 -13.35 -5.71 -7.11
C GLU A 104 -12.92 -4.59 -8.07
N CYS A 105 -11.76 -4.72 -8.69
CA CYS A 105 -11.34 -3.74 -9.70
C CYS A 105 -12.13 -3.85 -11.00
N GLU A 106 -12.58 -5.04 -11.39
CA GLU A 106 -13.54 -5.21 -12.49
C GLU A 106 -14.88 -4.53 -12.14
N ASN A 107 -15.41 -4.76 -10.94
CA ASN A 107 -16.64 -4.12 -10.47
C ASN A 107 -16.52 -2.58 -10.45
N ALA A 108 -15.40 -2.07 -9.93
CA ALA A 108 -15.10 -0.63 -9.92
C ALA A 108 -14.98 -0.08 -11.35
N GLY A 109 -14.35 -0.82 -12.26
CA GLY A 109 -14.27 -0.51 -13.68
C GLY A 109 -15.65 -0.42 -14.34
N GLN A 110 -16.54 -1.36 -14.05
CA GLN A 110 -17.92 -1.36 -14.58
C GLN A 110 -18.76 -0.19 -14.04
N TYR A 111 -18.55 0.21 -12.79
CA TYR A 111 -19.29 1.30 -12.17
C TYR A 111 -18.76 2.68 -12.56
N VAL A 112 -17.44 2.86 -12.61
CA VAL A 112 -16.78 4.17 -12.83
C VAL A 112 -16.38 4.39 -14.29
N GLY A 113 -16.01 3.32 -15.01
CA GLY A 113 -15.42 3.38 -16.35
C GLY A 113 -13.91 3.64 -16.35
N SER A 114 -13.34 3.73 -17.55
CA SER A 114 -11.91 4.01 -17.71
C SER A 114 -11.51 5.37 -17.09
N PRO A 115 -10.35 5.45 -16.41
CA PRO A 115 -9.23 4.48 -16.42
C PRO A 115 -9.25 3.49 -15.24
N MET A 116 -10.38 3.31 -14.56
CA MET A 116 -10.45 2.57 -13.29
C MET A 116 -9.95 1.11 -13.40
N TYR A 117 -10.16 0.46 -14.55
CA TYR A 117 -9.66 -0.89 -14.84
C TYR A 117 -8.15 -1.06 -14.62
N ALA A 118 -7.34 -0.03 -14.86
CA ALA A 118 -5.90 -0.06 -14.64
C ALA A 118 -5.49 0.62 -13.33
N PHE A 119 -6.20 1.69 -12.95
CA PHE A 119 -5.87 2.47 -11.75
C PHE A 119 -6.15 1.71 -10.44
N CYS A 120 -7.30 1.04 -10.33
CA CYS A 120 -7.64 0.23 -9.15
C CYS A 120 -6.59 -0.85 -8.84
N PRO A 121 -6.21 -1.73 -9.79
CA PRO A 121 -5.24 -2.78 -9.47
C PRO A 121 -3.86 -2.21 -9.15
N MET A 122 -3.46 -1.07 -9.72
CA MET A 122 -2.23 -0.38 -9.31
C MET A 122 -2.24 -0.03 -7.82
N GLN A 123 -3.30 0.63 -7.34
CA GLN A 123 -3.40 1.03 -5.93
C GLN A 123 -3.39 -0.19 -5.00
N GLN A 124 -4.15 -1.23 -5.35
CA GLN A 124 -4.22 -2.45 -4.56
C GLN A 124 -2.87 -3.17 -4.46
N TYR A 125 -2.11 -3.23 -5.56
CA TYR A 125 -0.78 -3.84 -5.55
C TYR A 125 0.21 -3.05 -4.68
N ALA A 126 0.18 -1.71 -4.72
CA ALA A 126 0.99 -0.88 -3.85
C ALA A 126 0.66 -1.11 -2.36
N GLU A 127 -0.63 -1.17 -2.00
CA GLU A 127 -1.07 -1.49 -0.63
C GLU A 127 -0.59 -2.87 -0.18
N ARG A 128 -0.63 -3.85 -1.08
CA ARG A 128 -0.18 -5.22 -0.78
C ARG A 128 1.33 -5.30 -0.56
N VAL A 129 2.13 -4.50 -1.29
CA VAL A 129 3.57 -4.37 -1.01
C VAL A 129 3.79 -3.89 0.42
N VAL A 130 3.12 -2.81 0.85
CA VAL A 130 3.23 -2.28 2.21
C VAL A 130 2.83 -3.33 3.25
N GLN A 131 1.74 -4.06 3.01
CA GLN A 131 1.31 -5.13 3.92
C GLN A 131 2.36 -6.25 4.03
N LEU A 132 2.91 -6.73 2.90
CA LEU A 132 3.89 -7.83 2.92
C LEU A 132 5.23 -7.41 3.52
N GLN A 133 5.63 -6.13 3.38
CA GLN A 133 6.80 -5.58 4.06
C GLN A 133 6.70 -5.72 5.59
N GLN A 134 5.50 -5.59 6.16
CA GLN A 134 5.27 -5.78 7.61
C GLN A 134 5.49 -7.24 8.05
N TYR A 135 5.53 -8.19 7.12
CA TYR A 135 5.78 -9.60 7.40
C TYR A 135 7.24 -10.00 7.14
N VAL A 136 8.14 -9.09 6.82
CA VAL A 136 9.57 -9.39 6.64
C VAL A 136 10.31 -8.98 7.92
N HIS A 137 11.19 -9.86 8.44
CA HIS A 137 12.00 -9.60 9.65
C HIS A 137 13.40 -10.22 9.62
#